data_AF-D8F2A3-F1
#
_entry.id   AF-D8F2A3-F1
#
_cell.length_a   1.000
_cell.length_b   1.000
_cell.length_c   1.000
_cell.angle_alpha   90.00
_cell.angle_beta   90.00
_cell.angle_gamma   90.00
#
_symmetry.space_group_name_H-M   'P 1'
#
loop_
_entity.id
_entity.type
_entity.pdbx_description
1 polymer ?
#
loop_
_entity_poly.entity_id
_entity_poly.type
_entity_poly.pdbx_seq_one_letter_code
_entity_poly.pdbx_strand_id
1 'polypeptide(L)'
;MNEQREVASGVRELIARLRDDGVKAGREKAEQVLQEAREEAAKIVAKAKAQADEILSRAQAQIEMDRKACMGSLKTAIRDTELKMEAELKADFAAHVRRLVSIEMGDREFVRQCILAVSGMATGHMVCEGQPVEVLLPKDLFETDESGSRLTADGKQRMHHLVLGISADMLREGVALKPSRNLERGIRVRLSGEDLEIDLSDQAISALLLENLLPRYQAIVRGEE
;
A
#
# COMPACT_ATOMS: atom_id res chain seq x y z
N MET A 1 -67.73 48.54 90.24
CA MET A 1 -67.43 48.82 88.81
C MET A 1 -65.93 48.94 88.49
N ASN A 2 -65.00 48.91 89.45
CA ASN A 2 -63.54 49.02 89.17
C ASN A 2 -62.84 47.66 88.93
N GLU A 3 -63.14 46.61 89.69
CA GLU A 3 -62.49 45.28 89.53
C GLU A 3 -62.77 44.60 88.18
N GLN A 4 -63.98 44.76 87.63
CA GLN A 4 -64.31 44.21 86.30
C GLN A 4 -63.53 44.90 85.14
N ARG A 5 -63.04 46.13 85.33
CA ARG A 5 -62.20 46.83 84.35
C ARG A 5 -60.74 46.35 84.39
N GLU A 6 -60.20 46.04 85.57
CA GLU A 6 -58.85 45.50 85.72
C GLU A 6 -58.73 44.06 85.21
N VAL A 7 -59.72 43.20 85.49
CA VAL A 7 -59.75 41.82 84.96
C VAL A 7 -59.86 41.82 83.42
N ALA A 8 -60.69 42.71 82.85
CA ALA A 8 -60.79 42.87 81.39
C ALA A 8 -59.51 43.46 80.75
N SER A 9 -58.74 44.25 81.50
CA SER A 9 -57.43 44.78 81.08
C SER A 9 -56.35 43.69 81.08
N GLY A 10 -56.27 42.89 82.15
CA GLY A 10 -55.28 41.81 82.26
C GLY A 10 -55.48 40.69 81.24
N VAL A 11 -56.73 40.34 80.91
CA VAL A 11 -57.02 39.37 79.83
C VAL A 11 -56.61 39.90 78.46
N ARG A 12 -56.83 41.19 78.18
CA ARG A 12 -56.40 41.82 76.92
C ARG A 12 -54.88 41.88 76.79
N GLU A 13 -54.18 42.17 77.88
CA GLU A 13 -52.72 42.21 77.91
C GLU A 13 -52.10 40.82 77.73
N LEU A 14 -52.70 39.79 78.34
CA LEU A 14 -52.29 38.40 78.14
C LEU A 14 -52.51 37.95 76.70
N ILE A 15 -53.65 38.28 76.09
CA ILE A 15 -53.94 37.98 74.68
C ILE A 15 -52.97 38.71 73.76
N ALA A 16 -52.66 39.97 74.05
CA ALA A 16 -51.67 40.74 73.28
C ALA A 16 -50.28 40.12 73.36
N ARG A 17 -49.81 39.73 74.57
CA ARG A 17 -48.55 39.01 74.75
C ARG A 17 -48.53 37.66 74.04
N LEU A 18 -49.57 36.83 74.20
CA LEU A 18 -49.65 35.53 73.53
C LEU A 18 -49.63 35.66 72.01
N ARG A 19 -50.30 36.70 71.48
CA ARG A 19 -50.29 36.99 70.05
C ARG A 19 -48.91 37.44 69.60
N ASP A 20 -48.26 38.33 70.33
CA ASP A 20 -46.94 38.86 69.96
C ASP A 20 -45.85 37.79 70.10
N ASP A 21 -45.90 36.94 71.13
CA ASP A 21 -45.01 35.80 71.32
C ASP A 21 -45.24 34.73 70.24
N GLY A 22 -46.50 34.45 69.89
CA GLY A 22 -46.85 33.54 68.79
C GLY A 22 -46.38 34.06 67.43
N VAL A 23 -46.53 35.37 67.18
CA VAL A 23 -46.03 36.01 65.95
C VAL A 23 -44.51 36.01 65.90
N LYS A 24 -43.82 36.26 67.03
CA LYS A 24 -42.35 36.16 67.10
C LYS A 24 -41.86 34.75 66.83
N ALA A 25 -42.40 33.75 67.54
CA ALA A 25 -42.03 32.36 67.36
C ALA A 25 -42.33 31.85 65.93
N GLY A 26 -43.42 32.33 65.32
CA GLY A 26 -43.74 32.05 63.91
C GLY A 26 -42.74 32.67 62.93
N ARG A 27 -42.32 33.93 63.17
CA ARG A 27 -41.31 34.60 62.36
C ARG A 27 -39.94 33.91 62.45
N GLU A 28 -39.51 33.56 63.66
CA GLU A 28 -38.24 32.84 63.87
C GLU A 28 -38.23 31.48 63.17
N LYS A 29 -39.31 30.70 63.29
CA LYS A 29 -39.42 29.42 62.56
C LYS A 29 -39.47 29.60 61.04
N ALA A 30 -40.18 30.61 60.54
CA ALA A 30 -40.21 30.90 59.11
C ALA A 30 -38.82 31.30 58.58
N GLU A 31 -38.06 32.07 59.37
CA GLU A 31 -36.70 32.48 59.04
C GLU A 31 -35.73 31.28 59.03
N GLN A 32 -35.86 30.36 60.00
CA GLN A 32 -35.14 29.08 60.00
C GLN A 32 -35.44 28.25 58.75
N VAL A 33 -36.71 28.05 58.40
CA VAL A 33 -37.12 27.28 57.21
C VAL A 33 -36.59 27.94 55.93
N LEU A 34 -36.65 29.26 55.82
CA LEU A 34 -36.09 29.99 54.68
C LEU A 34 -34.57 29.84 54.58
N GLN A 35 -33.88 29.79 55.72
CA GLN A 35 -32.44 29.59 55.75
C GLN A 35 -32.07 28.18 55.32
N GLU A 36 -32.73 27.15 55.87
CA GLU A 36 -32.53 25.75 55.47
C GLU A 36 -32.81 25.54 53.96
N ALA A 37 -33.92 26.09 53.45
CA ALA A 37 -34.25 26.01 52.03
C ALA A 37 -33.20 26.68 51.13
N ARG A 38 -32.63 27.83 51.57
CA ARG A 38 -31.54 28.50 50.85
C ARG A 38 -30.26 27.68 50.85
N GLU A 39 -29.93 27.05 51.97
CA GLU A 39 -28.76 26.17 52.08
C GLU A 39 -28.91 24.93 51.20
N GLU A 40 -30.08 24.29 51.18
CA GLU A 40 -30.35 23.16 50.29
C GLU A 40 -30.30 23.56 48.81
N ALA A 41 -30.92 24.68 48.43
CA ALA A 41 -30.84 25.20 47.08
C ALA A 41 -29.38 25.47 46.66
N ALA A 42 -28.57 26.06 47.55
CA ALA A 42 -27.16 26.29 47.31
C ALA A 42 -26.39 24.97 47.13
N LYS A 43 -26.68 23.93 47.94
CA LYS A 43 -26.09 22.60 47.80
C LYS A 43 -26.46 21.93 46.47
N ILE A 44 -27.71 22.03 46.04
CA ILE A 44 -28.18 21.48 44.74
C ILE A 44 -27.43 22.17 43.60
N VAL A 45 -27.35 23.50 43.61
CA VAL A 45 -26.65 24.27 42.57
C VAL A 45 -25.16 23.94 42.57
N ALA A 46 -24.53 23.83 43.74
CA ALA A 46 -23.12 23.45 43.85
C ALA A 46 -22.86 22.04 43.29
N LYS A 47 -23.72 21.08 43.61
CA LYS A 47 -23.63 19.71 43.10
C LYS A 47 -23.81 19.66 41.58
N ALA A 48 -24.79 20.38 41.05
CA ALA A 48 -25.03 20.45 39.61
C ALA A 48 -23.84 21.07 38.86
N LYS A 49 -23.24 22.13 39.41
CA LYS A 49 -22.01 22.74 38.85
C LYS A 49 -20.84 21.77 38.86
N ALA A 50 -20.58 21.11 40.00
CA ALA A 50 -19.51 20.12 40.09
C ALA A 50 -19.67 18.97 39.09
N GLN A 51 -20.90 18.48 38.89
CA GLN A 51 -21.20 17.46 37.88
C GLN A 51 -20.99 17.98 36.45
N ALA A 52 -21.40 19.21 36.17
CA ALA A 52 -21.17 19.84 34.86
C ALA A 52 -19.67 19.99 34.57
N ASP A 53 -18.89 20.45 35.55
CA ASP A 53 -17.44 20.59 35.43
C ASP A 53 -16.75 19.24 35.21
N GLU A 54 -17.20 18.18 35.90
CA GLU A 54 -16.69 16.83 35.72
C GLU A 54 -17.01 16.26 34.33
N ILE A 55 -18.21 16.54 33.80
CA ILE A 55 -18.60 16.15 32.44
C ILE A 55 -17.75 16.90 31.41
N LEU A 56 -17.58 18.21 31.57
CA LEU A 56 -16.77 19.03 30.67
C LEU A 56 -15.30 18.59 30.67
N SER A 57 -14.73 18.33 31.84
CA SER A 57 -13.35 17.84 31.98
C SER A 57 -13.16 16.48 31.28
N ARG A 58 -14.09 15.54 31.50
CA ARG A 58 -14.06 14.24 30.81
C ARG A 58 -14.21 14.37 29.29
N ALA A 59 -15.13 15.23 28.83
CA ALA A 59 -15.32 15.47 27.42
C ALA A 59 -14.06 16.06 26.77
N GLN A 60 -13.40 17.02 27.42
CA GLN A 60 -12.14 17.59 26.94
C GLN A 60 -11.02 16.55 26.88
N ALA A 61 -10.87 15.73 27.90
CA ALA A 61 -9.88 14.65 27.91
C ALA A 61 -10.11 13.64 26.77
N GLN A 62 -11.37 13.27 26.53
CA GLN A 62 -11.75 12.38 25.44
C GLN A 62 -11.46 13.00 24.07
N ILE A 63 -11.84 14.27 23.86
CA ILE A 63 -11.56 15.00 22.61
C ILE A 63 -10.06 15.02 22.30
N GLU A 64 -9.22 15.30 23.30
CA GLU A 64 -7.77 15.30 23.12
C GLU A 64 -7.21 13.91 22.82
N MET A 65 -7.75 12.86 23.44
CA MET A 65 -7.38 11.48 23.14
C MET A 65 -7.78 11.10 21.70
N ASP A 66 -9.00 11.41 21.29
CA ASP A 66 -9.52 11.13 19.95
C ASP A 66 -8.76 11.92 18.89
N ARG A 67 -8.42 13.19 19.18
CA ARG A 67 -7.60 14.01 18.28
C ARG A 67 -6.22 13.39 18.06
N LYS A 68 -5.56 12.93 19.13
CA LYS A 68 -4.25 12.26 19.03
C LYS A 68 -4.36 10.94 18.25
N ALA A 69 -5.40 10.15 18.52
CA ALA A 69 -5.65 8.92 17.80
C ALA A 69 -5.89 9.17 16.30
N CYS A 70 -6.74 10.15 15.97
CA CYS A 70 -7.03 10.55 14.59
C CYS A 70 -5.77 11.02 13.84
N MET A 71 -4.95 11.87 14.46
CA MET A 71 -3.68 12.31 13.87
C MET A 71 -2.71 11.15 13.66
N GLY A 72 -2.66 10.20 14.58
CA GLY A 72 -1.89 8.96 14.43
C GLY A 72 -2.35 8.14 13.22
N SER A 73 -3.65 7.89 13.13
CA SER A 73 -4.25 7.16 12.00
C SER A 73 -4.02 7.86 10.66
N LEU A 74 -4.16 9.19 10.61
CA LEU A 74 -3.91 9.97 9.40
C LEU A 74 -2.45 9.85 8.95
N LYS A 75 -1.50 9.94 9.89
CA LYS A 75 -0.07 9.78 9.58
C LYS A 75 0.24 8.39 9.01
N THR A 76 -0.36 7.34 9.58
CA THR A 76 -0.22 5.98 9.04
C THR A 76 -0.82 5.88 7.63
N ALA A 77 -2.03 6.40 7.42
CA ALA A 77 -2.69 6.36 6.11
C ALA A 77 -1.88 7.09 5.02
N ILE A 78 -1.25 8.23 5.35
CA ILE A 78 -0.36 8.93 4.43
C ILE A 78 0.83 8.04 4.07
N ARG A 79 1.52 7.47 5.07
CA ARG A 79 2.67 6.59 4.84
C ARG A 79 2.29 5.37 3.99
N ASP A 80 1.16 4.75 4.27
CA ASP A 80 0.68 3.59 3.52
C ASP A 80 0.36 3.97 2.07
N THR A 81 -0.19 5.18 1.86
CA THR A 81 -0.46 5.72 0.52
C THR A 81 0.84 5.95 -0.25
N GLU A 82 1.85 6.54 0.37
CA GLU A 82 3.17 6.74 -0.23
C GLU A 82 3.82 5.42 -0.63
N LEU A 83 3.84 4.44 0.28
CA LEU A 83 4.40 3.11 0.03
C LEU A 83 3.67 2.37 -1.09
N LYS A 84 2.33 2.47 -1.12
CA LYS A 84 1.51 1.86 -2.15
C LYS A 84 1.78 2.50 -3.52
N MET A 85 1.81 3.82 -3.58
CA MET A 85 2.12 4.55 -4.80
C MET A 85 3.52 4.22 -5.33
N GLU A 86 4.53 4.15 -4.44
CA GLU A 86 5.89 3.74 -4.82
C GLU A 86 5.92 2.31 -5.40
N ALA A 87 5.20 1.37 -4.77
CA ALA A 87 5.12 -0.01 -5.23
C ALA A 87 4.42 -0.13 -6.60
N GLU A 88 3.31 0.59 -6.79
CA GLU A 88 2.56 0.61 -8.06
C GLU A 88 3.40 1.21 -9.19
N LEU A 89 4.08 2.34 -8.97
CA LEU A 89 4.97 2.94 -9.97
C LEU A 89 6.10 2.00 -10.40
N LYS A 90 6.72 1.28 -9.46
CA LYS A 90 7.74 0.27 -9.77
C LYS A 90 7.17 -0.89 -10.59
N ALA A 91 5.99 -1.36 -10.21
CA ALA A 91 5.32 -2.46 -10.91
C ALA A 91 4.95 -2.08 -12.34
N ASP A 92 4.39 -0.89 -12.53
CA ASP A 92 4.00 -0.36 -13.83
C ASP A 92 5.21 -0.12 -14.73
N PHE A 93 6.28 0.46 -14.21
CA PHE A 93 7.53 0.62 -14.95
C PHE A 93 8.12 -0.74 -15.35
N ALA A 94 8.16 -1.70 -14.42
CA ALA A 94 8.64 -3.04 -14.71
C ALA A 94 7.80 -3.75 -15.77
N ALA A 95 6.48 -3.63 -15.70
CA ALA A 95 5.57 -4.17 -16.72
C ALA A 95 5.80 -3.50 -18.08
N HIS A 96 6.05 -2.19 -18.11
CA HIS A 96 6.33 -1.46 -19.32
C HIS A 96 7.63 -1.91 -19.99
N VAL A 97 8.73 -2.02 -19.23
CA VAL A 97 10.02 -2.51 -19.73
C VAL A 97 9.88 -3.94 -20.25
N ARG A 98 9.26 -4.84 -19.48
CA ARG A 98 9.02 -6.22 -19.91
C ARG A 98 8.26 -6.29 -21.22
N ARG A 99 7.23 -5.47 -21.39
CA ARG A 99 6.44 -5.41 -22.62
C ARG A 99 7.29 -4.95 -23.81
N LEU A 100 8.11 -3.91 -23.66
CA LEU A 100 8.99 -3.43 -24.73
C LEU A 100 10.02 -4.49 -25.13
N VAL A 101 10.68 -5.10 -24.14
CA VAL A 101 11.66 -6.17 -24.38
C VAL A 101 11.00 -7.38 -25.05
N SER A 102 9.81 -7.77 -24.61
CA SER A 102 9.07 -8.90 -25.19
C SER A 102 8.65 -8.65 -26.64
N ILE A 103 8.35 -7.40 -27.02
CA ILE A 103 8.11 -7.02 -28.42
C ILE A 103 9.39 -7.20 -29.22
N GLU A 104 10.51 -6.63 -28.77
CA GLU A 104 11.80 -6.69 -29.47
C GLU A 104 12.35 -8.13 -29.58
N MET A 105 12.25 -8.92 -28.51
CA MET A 105 12.69 -10.32 -28.47
C MET A 105 11.79 -11.27 -29.27
N GLY A 106 10.60 -10.80 -29.66
CA GLY A 106 9.74 -11.48 -30.62
C GLY A 106 10.00 -11.06 -32.07
N ASP A 107 10.80 -10.01 -32.29
CA ASP A 107 11.15 -9.55 -33.63
C ASP A 107 12.17 -10.51 -34.26
N ARG A 108 11.87 -10.90 -35.50
CA ARG A 108 12.65 -11.92 -36.20
C ARG A 108 14.01 -11.40 -36.66
N GLU A 109 14.09 -10.13 -37.03
CA GLU A 109 15.34 -9.51 -37.46
C GLU A 109 16.28 -9.39 -36.26
N PHE A 110 15.77 -8.98 -35.11
CA PHE A 110 16.53 -8.92 -33.85
C PHE A 110 17.02 -10.30 -33.42
N VAL A 111 16.13 -11.32 -33.39
CA VAL A 111 16.53 -12.70 -33.07
C VAL A 111 17.62 -13.21 -34.03
N ARG A 112 17.51 -12.91 -35.33
CA ARG A 112 18.58 -13.25 -36.29
C ARG A 112 19.89 -12.55 -35.94
N GLN A 113 19.87 -11.26 -35.61
CA GLN A 113 21.07 -10.53 -35.20
C GLN A 113 21.71 -11.13 -33.95
N CYS A 114 20.90 -11.55 -32.97
CA CYS A 114 21.39 -12.27 -31.78
C CYS A 114 22.08 -13.58 -32.16
N ILE A 115 21.48 -14.39 -33.03
CA ILE A 115 22.07 -15.65 -33.51
C ILE A 115 23.41 -15.36 -34.21
N LEU A 116 23.47 -14.35 -35.08
CA LEU A 116 24.70 -13.97 -35.79
C LEU A 116 25.79 -13.49 -34.82
N ALA A 117 25.44 -12.66 -33.83
CA ALA A 117 26.37 -12.17 -32.83
C ALA A 117 26.95 -13.32 -31.98
N VAL A 118 26.10 -14.23 -31.51
CA VAL A 118 26.51 -15.41 -30.75
C VAL A 118 27.38 -16.32 -31.61
N SER A 119 26.98 -16.56 -32.86
CA SER A 119 27.71 -17.42 -33.78
C SER A 119 29.07 -16.81 -34.16
N GLY A 120 29.15 -15.49 -34.32
CA GLY A 120 30.41 -14.79 -34.55
C GLY A 120 31.37 -14.84 -33.34
N MET A 121 30.83 -14.88 -32.12
CA MET A 121 31.63 -15.09 -30.91
C MET A 121 32.17 -16.52 -30.79
N ALA A 122 31.43 -17.50 -31.32
CA ALA A 122 31.86 -18.91 -31.36
C ALA A 122 32.93 -19.18 -32.42
N THR A 123 32.90 -18.45 -33.54
CA THR A 123 33.83 -18.63 -34.67
C THR A 123 35.05 -17.71 -34.60
N GLY A 124 34.99 -16.63 -33.81
CA GLY A 124 36.14 -15.80 -33.47
C GLY A 124 37.08 -16.48 -32.47
N HIS A 125 38.39 -16.26 -32.60
CA HIS A 125 39.48 -16.84 -31.76
C HIS A 125 39.45 -16.45 -30.26
N MET A 126 38.30 -16.05 -29.70
CA MET A 126 38.22 -15.45 -28.36
C MET A 126 37.55 -16.30 -27.28
N VAL A 127 36.69 -17.28 -27.58
CA VAL A 127 35.92 -17.94 -26.49
C VAL A 127 35.82 -19.47 -26.59
N CYS A 128 35.60 -20.06 -27.77
CA CYS A 128 35.32 -21.50 -27.88
C CYS A 128 35.92 -22.10 -29.18
N GLU A 129 37.22 -22.30 -29.25
CA GLU A 129 37.84 -22.88 -30.46
C GLU A 129 37.47 -24.36 -30.61
N GLY A 130 36.55 -24.67 -31.53
CA GLY A 130 36.21 -26.05 -31.94
C GLY A 130 35.11 -26.77 -31.14
N GLN A 131 34.40 -26.10 -30.24
CA GLN A 131 33.25 -26.69 -29.52
C GLN A 131 31.91 -26.34 -30.19
N PRO A 132 31.00 -27.32 -30.38
CA PRO A 132 29.71 -27.04 -31.00
C PRO A 132 28.81 -26.23 -30.07
N VAL A 133 28.19 -25.19 -30.61
CA VAL A 133 27.25 -24.31 -29.91
C VAL A 133 25.82 -24.69 -30.29
N GLU A 134 24.96 -24.90 -29.31
CA GLU A 134 23.54 -25.16 -29.53
C GLU A 134 22.75 -23.87 -29.26
N VAL A 135 22.04 -23.38 -30.28
CA VAL A 135 21.10 -22.26 -30.12
C VAL A 135 19.69 -22.82 -30.02
N LEU A 136 19.11 -22.62 -28.85
CA LEU A 136 17.75 -22.98 -28.50
C LEU A 136 16.80 -21.85 -28.88
N LEU A 137 15.81 -22.19 -29.70
CA LEU A 137 14.87 -21.25 -30.30
C LEU A 137 13.43 -21.57 -29.90
N PRO A 138 12.51 -20.58 -29.92
CA PRO A 138 11.09 -20.78 -29.70
C PRO A 138 10.48 -21.85 -30.61
N LYS A 139 9.56 -22.65 -30.06
CA LYS A 139 8.94 -23.81 -30.73
C LYS A 139 8.06 -23.47 -31.93
N ASP A 140 7.44 -22.31 -31.93
CA ASP A 140 6.59 -21.77 -33.00
C ASP A 140 7.38 -21.60 -34.31
N LEU A 141 8.71 -21.41 -34.23
CA LEU A 141 9.60 -21.45 -35.38
C LEU A 141 9.72 -22.85 -35.99
N PHE A 142 9.37 -23.91 -35.24
CA PHE A 142 9.44 -25.30 -35.64
C PHE A 142 8.04 -25.95 -35.75
N GLU A 143 7.05 -25.27 -36.35
CA GLU A 143 5.75 -25.92 -36.60
C GLU A 143 5.93 -27.18 -37.45
N THR A 144 5.54 -28.32 -36.87
CA THR A 144 5.56 -29.63 -37.50
C THR A 144 4.16 -30.10 -37.88
N ASP A 145 4.09 -31.05 -38.82
CA ASP A 145 2.86 -31.77 -39.13
C ASP A 145 2.29 -32.55 -37.92
N GLU A 146 1.08 -33.10 -38.05
CA GLU A 146 0.39 -33.87 -37.00
C GLU A 146 1.21 -35.06 -36.48
N SER A 147 2.20 -35.53 -37.26
CA SER A 147 3.10 -36.62 -36.90
C SER A 147 4.39 -36.18 -36.22
N GLY A 148 4.66 -34.87 -36.13
CA GLY A 148 5.88 -34.30 -35.54
C GLY A 148 7.17 -34.59 -36.32
N SER A 149 7.06 -35.16 -37.51
CA SER A 149 8.18 -35.73 -38.27
C SER A 149 8.77 -34.73 -39.27
N ARG A 150 7.95 -33.82 -39.79
CA ARG A 150 8.39 -32.80 -40.76
C ARG A 150 7.83 -31.43 -40.42
N LEU A 151 8.65 -30.41 -40.66
CA LEU A 151 8.21 -29.01 -40.65
C LEU A 151 7.10 -28.81 -41.69
N THR A 152 6.04 -28.08 -41.32
CA THR A 152 4.99 -27.63 -42.23
C THR A 152 5.57 -26.69 -43.29
N ALA A 153 4.81 -26.37 -44.35
CA ALA A 153 5.24 -25.37 -45.33
C ALA A 153 5.56 -24.02 -44.66
N ASP A 154 4.71 -23.61 -43.72
CA ASP A 154 4.87 -22.36 -42.97
C ASP A 154 6.07 -22.42 -42.01
N GLY A 155 6.27 -23.54 -41.29
CA GLY A 155 7.46 -23.76 -40.46
C GLY A 155 8.76 -23.72 -41.26
N LYS A 156 8.77 -24.33 -42.45
CA LYS A 156 9.92 -24.25 -43.37
C LYS A 156 10.18 -22.82 -43.83
N GLN A 157 9.13 -22.06 -44.17
CA GLN A 157 9.28 -20.67 -44.61
C GLN A 157 9.82 -19.78 -43.48
N ARG A 158 9.33 -19.94 -42.25
CA ARG A 158 9.82 -19.19 -41.08
C ARG A 158 11.27 -19.52 -40.76
N MET A 159 11.63 -20.80 -40.77
CA MET A 159 13.02 -21.24 -40.56
C MET A 159 13.93 -20.74 -41.68
N HIS A 160 13.48 -20.81 -42.94
CA HIS A 160 14.24 -20.31 -44.08
C HIS A 160 14.53 -18.82 -43.93
N HIS A 161 13.52 -18.00 -43.59
CA HIS A 161 13.71 -16.56 -43.38
C HIS A 161 14.66 -16.22 -42.22
N LEU A 162 14.68 -17.04 -41.17
CA LEU A 162 15.59 -16.85 -40.05
C LEU A 162 17.05 -17.21 -40.41
N VAL A 163 17.23 -18.28 -41.18
CA VAL A 163 18.53 -18.78 -41.60
C VAL A 163 19.09 -18.02 -42.81
N LEU A 164 18.23 -17.36 -43.59
CA LEU A 164 18.64 -16.47 -44.69
C LEU A 164 19.52 -15.33 -44.13
N GLY A 165 20.79 -15.33 -44.54
CA GLY A 165 21.81 -14.39 -44.06
C GLY A 165 22.77 -14.96 -43.01
N ILE A 166 22.48 -16.14 -42.45
CA ILE A 166 23.48 -16.92 -41.72
C ILE A 166 24.35 -17.64 -42.75
N SER A 167 25.65 -17.36 -42.75
CA SER A 167 26.59 -17.98 -43.68
C SER A 167 26.56 -19.50 -43.54
N ALA A 168 26.56 -20.21 -44.66
CA ALA A 168 26.66 -21.68 -44.67
C ALA A 168 27.92 -22.19 -43.96
N ASP A 169 28.93 -21.35 -43.82
CA ASP A 169 30.18 -21.65 -43.12
C ASP A 169 30.00 -21.58 -41.59
N MET A 170 29.23 -20.62 -41.06
CA MET A 170 28.91 -20.53 -39.62
C MET A 170 28.04 -21.71 -39.12
N LEU A 171 27.14 -22.23 -39.96
CA LEU A 171 26.39 -23.45 -39.65
C LEU A 171 27.26 -24.72 -39.75
N ARG A 172 28.31 -24.69 -40.57
CA ARG A 172 29.29 -25.78 -40.69
C ARG A 172 30.35 -25.76 -39.57
N GLU A 173 30.57 -24.61 -38.95
CA GLU A 173 31.52 -24.38 -37.86
C GLU A 173 30.98 -24.75 -36.46
N GLY A 174 29.87 -25.49 -36.38
CA GLY A 174 29.43 -26.13 -35.14
C GLY A 174 28.21 -25.51 -34.46
N VAL A 175 27.46 -24.62 -35.13
CA VAL A 175 26.22 -24.05 -34.58
C VAL A 175 25.00 -24.92 -34.94
N ALA A 176 24.36 -25.52 -33.94
CA ALA A 176 23.14 -26.33 -34.10
C ALA A 176 21.90 -25.60 -33.58
N LEU A 177 20.89 -25.40 -34.44
CA LEU A 177 19.61 -24.82 -34.03
C LEU A 177 18.66 -25.91 -33.52
N LYS A 178 18.10 -25.74 -32.32
CA LYS A 178 17.19 -26.71 -31.70
C LYS A 178 15.93 -26.03 -31.13
N PRO A 179 14.77 -26.70 -31.14
CA PRO A 179 13.57 -26.18 -30.48
C PRO A 179 13.69 -26.25 -28.96
N SER A 180 13.23 -25.21 -28.26
CA SER A 180 13.14 -25.18 -26.80
C SER A 180 11.70 -25.32 -26.32
N ARG A 181 11.48 -26.11 -25.26
CA ARG A 181 10.13 -26.31 -24.70
C ARG A 181 9.65 -25.19 -23.79
N ASN A 182 10.59 -24.42 -23.23
CA ASN A 182 10.34 -23.45 -22.16
C ASN A 182 10.78 -22.05 -22.58
N LEU A 183 10.74 -21.75 -23.89
CA LEU A 183 11.13 -20.47 -24.46
C LEU A 183 10.04 -20.00 -25.41
N GLU A 184 9.40 -18.90 -25.07
CA GLU A 184 8.38 -18.28 -25.90
C GLU A 184 8.96 -17.21 -26.82
N ARG A 185 9.96 -16.44 -26.34
CA ARG A 185 10.61 -15.34 -27.07
C ARG A 185 12.08 -15.23 -26.73
N GLY A 186 12.87 -14.66 -27.64
CA GLY A 186 14.33 -14.59 -27.53
C GLY A 186 15.01 -15.91 -27.87
N ILE A 187 16.26 -16.09 -27.42
CA ILE A 187 17.08 -17.28 -27.70
C ILE A 187 17.78 -17.76 -26.42
N ARG A 188 18.20 -19.03 -26.39
CA ARG A 188 19.23 -19.46 -25.43
C ARG A 188 20.39 -20.12 -26.14
N VAL A 189 21.57 -19.99 -25.57
CA VAL A 189 22.81 -20.51 -26.13
C VAL A 189 23.39 -21.49 -25.15
N ARG A 190 23.70 -22.70 -25.60
CA ARG A 190 24.34 -23.74 -24.79
C ARG A 190 25.61 -24.19 -25.46
N LEU A 191 26.68 -24.33 -24.68
CA LEU A 191 27.92 -24.91 -25.17
C LEU A 191 27.86 -26.44 -25.03
N SER A 192 28.10 -27.17 -26.11
CA SER A 192 28.05 -28.64 -26.07
C SER A 192 29.20 -29.20 -25.24
N GLY A 193 28.88 -29.95 -24.19
CA GLY A 193 29.86 -30.61 -23.34
C GLY A 193 30.28 -29.82 -22.10
N GLU A 194 29.79 -28.60 -21.93
CA GLU A 194 29.99 -27.77 -20.74
C GLU A 194 28.65 -27.38 -20.11
N ASP A 195 28.65 -27.11 -18.81
CA ASP A 195 27.47 -26.61 -18.09
C ASP A 195 27.36 -25.08 -18.21
N LEU A 196 27.45 -24.57 -19.45
CA LEU A 196 27.34 -23.16 -19.79
C LEU A 196 26.08 -22.92 -20.63
N GLU A 197 25.13 -22.17 -20.07
CA GLU A 197 23.92 -21.70 -20.75
C GLU A 197 23.83 -20.17 -20.60
N ILE A 198 23.68 -19.47 -21.73
CA ILE A 198 23.40 -18.04 -21.79
C ILE A 198 21.92 -17.90 -22.14
N ASP A 199 21.15 -17.34 -21.21
CA ASP A 199 19.72 -17.07 -21.41
C ASP A 199 19.52 -15.65 -21.95
N LEU A 200 19.13 -15.55 -23.23
CA LEU A 200 18.77 -14.30 -23.90
C LEU A 200 17.26 -14.28 -24.19
N SER A 201 16.46 -14.87 -23.30
CA SER A 201 15.00 -14.74 -23.33
C SER A 201 14.54 -13.33 -22.96
N ASP A 202 13.32 -12.99 -23.34
CA ASP A 202 12.68 -11.73 -22.95
C ASP A 202 12.61 -11.56 -21.43
N GLN A 203 12.38 -12.63 -20.69
CA GLN A 203 12.38 -12.63 -19.23
C GLN A 203 13.76 -12.30 -18.65
N ALA A 204 14.82 -12.95 -19.13
CA ALA A 204 16.18 -12.76 -18.65
C ALA A 204 16.68 -11.34 -18.94
N ILE A 205 16.49 -10.86 -20.18
CA ILE A 205 16.91 -9.51 -20.58
C ILE A 205 16.10 -8.44 -19.84
N SER A 206 14.79 -8.63 -19.67
CA SER A 206 13.97 -7.70 -18.89
C SER A 206 14.44 -7.61 -17.44
N ALA A 207 14.78 -8.74 -16.81
CA ALA A 207 15.29 -8.76 -15.45
C ALA A 207 16.61 -8.00 -15.32
N LEU A 208 17.55 -8.25 -16.23
CA LEU A 208 18.86 -7.58 -16.26
C LEU A 208 18.72 -6.07 -16.48
N LEU A 209 17.86 -5.64 -17.40
CA LEU A 209 17.58 -4.22 -17.60
C LEU A 209 16.93 -3.59 -16.38
N LEU A 210 15.96 -4.26 -15.76
CA LEU A 210 15.28 -3.74 -14.58
C LEU A 210 16.19 -3.61 -13.36
N GLU A 211 17.16 -4.51 -13.19
CA GLU A 211 18.18 -4.41 -12.15
C GLU A 211 18.97 -3.09 -12.22
N ASN A 212 19.20 -2.59 -13.44
CA ASN A 212 19.94 -1.36 -13.69
C ASN A 212 19.04 -0.11 -13.81
N LEU A 213 17.82 -0.25 -14.34
CA LEU A 213 16.92 0.87 -14.62
C LEU A 213 16.02 1.23 -13.42
N LEU A 214 15.59 0.26 -12.62
CA LEU A 214 14.73 0.53 -11.45
C LEU A 214 15.37 1.48 -10.44
N PRO A 215 16.67 1.35 -10.09
CA PRO A 215 17.31 2.28 -9.16
C PRO A 215 17.30 3.73 -9.67
N ARG A 216 17.63 3.95 -10.95
CA ARG A 216 17.60 5.29 -11.55
C ARG A 216 16.19 5.86 -11.64
N TYR A 217 15.22 5.05 -12.05
CA TYR A 217 13.82 5.46 -12.07
C TYR A 217 13.33 5.91 -10.69
N GLN A 218 13.73 5.20 -9.63
CA GLN A 218 13.41 5.60 -8.25
C GLN A 218 14.04 6.94 -7.87
N ALA A 219 15.31 7.17 -8.23
CA ALA A 219 15.99 8.44 -7.97
C ALA A 219 15.25 9.61 -8.64
N ILE A 220 14.87 9.45 -9.91
CA ILE A 220 14.11 10.47 -10.66
C ILE A 220 12.74 10.75 -10.01
N VAL A 221 11.99 9.71 -9.66
CA VAL A 221 10.66 9.86 -9.03
C VAL A 221 10.75 10.53 -7.66
N ARG A 222 11.85 10.30 -6.92
CA ARG A 222 12.12 10.96 -5.64
C ARG A 222 12.71 12.36 -5.78
N GLY A 223 13.09 12.78 -6.99
CA GLY A 223 13.76 14.05 -7.25
C GLY A 223 15.21 14.11 -6.74
N GLU A 224 15.89 12.97 -6.73
CA GLU A 224 17.29 12.80 -6.29
C GLU A 224 18.30 12.88 -7.46
N GLU A 225 17.83 12.88 -8.71
CA GLU A 225 18.57 13.19 -9.96
C GLU A 225 18.07 14.51 -10.54
#